data_AF-A0A7K3SB67-F1
#
_entry.id   AF-A0A7K3SB67-F1
#
_cell.length_a   1.000
_cell.length_b   1.000
_cell.length_c   1.000
_cell.angle_alpha   90.00
_cell.angle_beta   90.00
_cell.angle_gamma   90.00
#
_symmetry.space_group_name_H-M   'P 1'
#
loop_
_entity.id
_entity.type
_entity.pdbx_description
1 polymer ?
#
loop_
_entity_poly.entity_id
_entity_poly.type
_entity_poly.pdbx_seq_one_letter_code
_entity_poly.pdbx_strand_id
1 'polypeptide(L)' 'MDTALTTEQHEIRRALRDLLARYGGPAAIPAAVGTAEGYDPALWRRLAGELGL' A
#
# COMPACT_ATOMS: atom_id res chain seq x y z
N MET A 1 -19.66 16.29 -11.72
CA MET A 1 -18.71 15.16 -11.73
C MET A 1 -19.11 14.27 -10.58
N ASP A 2 -19.42 13.00 -10.84
CA ASP A 2 -19.73 12.05 -9.78
C ASP A 2 -18.42 11.69 -9.04
N THR A 3 -18.42 11.86 -7.72
CA THR A 3 -17.26 11.63 -6.86
C THR A 3 -17.31 10.27 -6.19
N ALA A 4 -18.38 9.49 -6.42
CA ALA A 4 -18.48 8.14 -5.92
C ALA A 4 -17.43 7.23 -6.57
N LEU A 5 -16.77 6.43 -5.74
CA LEU A 5 -15.89 5.38 -6.24
C LEU A 5 -16.72 4.30 -6.93
N THR A 6 -16.18 3.75 -8.01
CA THR A 6 -16.75 2.55 -8.63
C THR A 6 -16.57 1.34 -7.70
N THR A 7 -17.34 0.28 -7.92
CA THR A 7 -17.17 -1.00 -7.20
C THR A 7 -15.74 -1.52 -7.30
N GLU A 8 -15.14 -1.46 -8.49
CA GLU A 8 -13.75 -1.88 -8.72
C GLU A 8 -12.76 -1.05 -7.89
N GLN A 9 -12.93 0.28 -7.85
CA GLN A 9 -12.10 1.16 -7.04
C GLN A 9 -12.26 0.87 -5.54
N HIS A 10 -13.46 0.50 -5.08
CA HIS A 10 -13.67 0.07 -3.71
C HIS A 10 -12.92 -1.23 -3.39
N GLU A 11 -12.91 -2.21 -4.29
CA GLU A 11 -12.18 -3.46 -4.09
C GLU A 11 -10.66 -3.23 -4.09
N ILE A 12 -10.14 -2.42 -5.02
CA ILE A 12 -8.72 -2.03 -5.02
C ILE A 12 -8.34 -1.34 -3.71
N ARG A 13 -9.19 -0.40 -3.25
CA ARG A 13 -8.97 0.32 -1.99
C ARG A 13 -8.99 -0.63 -0.78
N ARG A 14 -9.87 -1.64 -0.77
CA ARG A 14 -9.94 -2.65 0.28
C ARG A 14 -8.65 -3.47 0.31
N ALA A 15 -8.27 -4.05 -0.82
CA ALA A 15 -7.07 -4.89 -0.93
C ALA A 15 -5.79 -4.13 -0.53
N LEU A 16 -5.65 -2.87 -0.99
CA LEU A 16 -4.54 -2.01 -0.61
C LEU A 16 -4.51 -1.73 0.91
N ARG A 17 -5.66 -1.43 1.52
CA ARG A 17 -5.73 -1.19 2.96
C ARG A 17 -5.38 -2.43 3.78
N ASP A 18 -5.81 -3.61 3.33
CA ASP A 18 -5.50 -4.86 4.02
C ASP A 18 -4.01 -5.17 3.97
N LEU A 19 -3.34 -4.91 2.83
CA LEU A 19 -1.89 -5.07 2.70
C LEU A 19 -1.13 -4.08 3.58
N LEU A 20 -1.51 -2.79 3.53
CA LEU A 20 -0.88 -1.75 4.36
C LEU A 20 -1.11 -1.98 5.85
N ALA A 21 -2.26 -2.50 6.27
CA ALA A 21 -2.50 -2.85 7.66
C ALA A 21 -1.55 -3.95 8.16
N ARG A 22 -1.13 -4.87 7.28
CA ARG A 22 -0.22 -5.97 7.60
C ARG A 22 1.26 -5.56 7.57
N TYR A 23 1.64 -4.70 6.62
CA TYR A 23 3.06 -4.46 6.32
C TYR A 23 3.49 -2.99 6.34
N GLY A 24 2.55 -2.04 6.23
CA GLY A 24 2.80 -0.61 6.13
C GLY A 24 2.26 0.22 7.30
N GLY A 25 2.08 -0.40 8.47
CA GLY A 25 1.53 0.28 9.65
C GLY A 25 2.43 1.40 10.16
N PRO A 26 1.93 2.29 11.05
CA PRO A 26 2.67 3.46 11.53
C PRO A 26 4.05 3.13 12.14
N ALA A 27 4.18 1.95 12.76
CA ALA A 27 5.43 1.47 13.34
C ALA A 27 6.51 1.13 12.29
N ALA A 28 6.12 0.85 11.04
CA ALA A 28 7.05 0.56 9.94
C ALA A 28 7.61 1.84 9.28
N ILE A 29 6.95 3.00 9.48
CA ILE A 29 7.33 4.26 8.84
C ILE A 29 8.75 4.72 9.19
N PRO A 30 9.19 4.72 10.48
CA PRO A 30 10.56 5.13 10.81
C PRO A 30 11.62 4.25 10.13
N ALA A 31 11.38 2.94 10.03
CA ALA A 31 12.27 2.01 9.35
C ALA A 31 12.28 2.25 7.84
N ALA A 32 11.12 2.50 7.24
CA ALA A 32 10.97 2.80 5.81
C ALA A 32 11.68 4.09 5.40
N VAL A 33 11.56 5.15 6.19
CA VAL A 33 12.22 6.44 5.93
C VAL A 33 13.74 6.35 6.16
N GLY A 34 14.18 5.42 7.01
CA GLY A 34 15.60 5.17 7.28
C GLY A 34 16.33 4.34 6.21
N THR A 35 15.64 3.84 5.19
CA THR A 35 16.29 3.12 4.08
C THR A 35 17.07 4.09 3.18
N ALA A 36 18.01 3.56 2.38
CA ALA A 36 18.75 4.37 1.42
C ALA A 36 17.83 5.00 0.37
N GLU A 37 16.72 4.32 0.06
CA GLU A 37 15.71 4.73 -0.90
C GLU A 37 14.67 5.69 -0.30
N GLY A 38 14.62 5.85 1.02
CA GLY A 38 13.62 6.65 1.73
C GLY A 38 12.21 6.05 1.75
N TYR A 39 12.06 4.79 1.34
CA TYR A 39 10.85 3.99 1.41
C TYR A 39 11.18 2.53 1.69
N ASP A 40 10.21 1.71 2.11
CA ASP A 40 10.40 0.27 2.30
C ASP A 40 10.34 -0.49 0.94
N PRO A 41 11.47 -0.95 0.37
CA PRO A 41 11.45 -1.59 -0.94
C PRO A 41 10.77 -2.97 -0.92
N ALA A 42 10.69 -3.63 0.24
CA ALA A 42 9.97 -4.88 0.38
C ALA A 42 8.46 -4.67 0.31
N LEU A 43 7.94 -3.59 0.90
CA LEU A 43 6.55 -3.21 0.78
C LEU A 43 6.17 -2.93 -0.69
N TRP A 44 7.01 -2.19 -1.41
CA TRP A 44 6.77 -1.89 -2.83
C TRP A 44 6.78 -3.14 -3.72
N ARG A 45 7.70 -4.09 -3.49
CA ARG A 45 7.68 -5.37 -4.20
C ARG A 45 6.42 -6.18 -3.92
N ARG A 46 5.89 -6.13 -2.69
CA ARG A 46 4.63 -6.80 -2.34
C ARG A 46 3.44 -6.17 -3.03
N LEU A 47 3.39 -4.84 -3.13
CA LEU A 47 2.32 -4.15 -3.86
C LEU A 47 2.29 -4.57 -5.34
N ALA A 48 3.44 -4.53 -6.00
CA ALA A 48 3.55 -4.93 -7.41
C ALA A 48 3.34 -6.43 -7.64
N GLY A 49 3.71 -7.27 -6.67
CA GLY A 49 3.58 -8.73 -6.78
C GLY A 49 2.20 -9.27 -6.38
N GLU A 50 1.75 -8.96 -5.16
CA GLU A 50 0.51 -9.50 -4.59
C GLU A 50 -0.74 -8.83 -5.19
N LEU A 51 -0.69 -7.51 -5.46
CA LEU A 51 -1.82 -6.76 -5.99
C LEU A 51 -1.70 -6.44 -7.48
N GLY A 52 -0.51 -6.58 -8.09
CA GLY A 52 -0.29 -6.23 -9.49
C GLY A 52 -0.43 -4.73 -9.77
N LEU A 53 -0.25 -3.89 -8.75
CA LEU A 53 -0.36 -2.43 -8.80
C LEU A 53 0.96 -1.75 -9.21
#